data_AF-A0A5E4GDE6-F1
#
_entry.id   AF-A0A5E4GDE6-F1
#
_cell.length_a   1.000
_cell.length_b   1.000
_cell.length_c   1.000
_cell.angle_alpha   90.00
_cell.angle_beta   90.00
_cell.angle_gamma   90.00
#
_symmetry.space_group_name_H-M   'P 1'
#
loop_
_entity.id
_entity.type
_entity.pdbx_description
1 polymer ?
#
loop_
_entity_poly.entity_id
_entity_poly.type
_entity_poly.pdbx_seq_one_letter_code
_entity_poly.pdbx_strand_id
1 'polypeptide(L)'
;MTKIKVPEPKAYVGERSAKKLTNFVWDMEQYFKATKVSNAERVFITSMYLAEPSMDSLKTLKQVGVVRDYVKTFCSLMLDVSNMSKEDKLFNFLMNLQSWAQSKLRRQDVGDLNSSIATVDRLMDYCAAVT
;
A
#
# COMPACT_ATOMS: atom_id res chain seq x y z
N MET A 1 37.47 11.89 19.43
CA MET A 1 36.57 12.42 18.37
C MET A 1 35.45 11.43 18.15
N THR A 2 34.21 11.82 18.43
CA THR A 2 33.02 11.00 18.18
C THR A 2 32.79 10.92 16.66
N LYS A 3 32.81 9.71 16.10
CA LYS A 3 32.40 9.49 14.70
C LYS A 3 30.91 9.80 14.62
N ILE A 4 30.56 10.99 14.13
CA ILE A 4 29.16 11.35 13.86
C ILE A 4 28.68 10.42 12.74
N LYS A 5 27.73 9.54 13.06
CA LYS A 5 27.10 8.66 12.07
C LYS A 5 26.12 9.50 11.24
N VAL A 6 26.26 9.44 9.92
CA VAL A 6 25.32 10.10 9.01
C VAL A 6 23.97 9.40 9.10
N PRO A 7 22.86 10.12 9.36
CA PRO A 7 21.52 9.52 9.38
C PRO A 7 21.08 9.15 7.97
N GLU A 8 20.50 7.96 7.80
CA GLU A 8 19.92 7.49 6.54
C GLU A 8 18.51 8.06 6.34
N PRO A 9 18.12 8.44 5.11
CA PRO A 9 16.78 8.92 4.81
C PRO A 9 15.71 7.85 5.04
N LYS A 10 14.51 8.26 5.41
CA LYS A 10 13.35 7.36 5.43
C LYS A 10 12.78 7.22 4.02
N ALA A 11 12.28 6.03 3.70
CA ALA A 11 11.59 5.82 2.44
C ALA A 11 10.30 6.65 2.37
N TYR A 12 10.06 7.29 1.22
CA TYR A 12 8.83 8.00 0.92
C TYR A 12 7.80 7.04 0.34
N VAL A 13 6.69 6.87 1.05
CA VAL A 13 5.63 5.89 0.75
C VAL A 13 4.47 6.48 -0.05
N GLY A 14 4.71 7.52 -0.86
CA GLY A 14 3.69 8.05 -1.77
C GLY A 14 2.56 8.88 -1.13
N GLU A 15 2.64 9.19 0.17
CA GLU A 15 1.62 9.97 0.89
C GLU A 15 1.37 11.33 0.22
N ARG A 16 0.11 11.64 -0.15
CA ARG A 16 -0.27 12.91 -0.83
C ARG A 16 -0.23 14.13 0.09
N SER A 17 0.94 14.44 0.63
CA SER A 17 1.21 15.56 1.54
C SER A 17 2.43 16.34 1.08
N ALA A 18 2.23 17.61 0.71
CA ALA A 18 3.31 18.50 0.31
C ALA A 18 4.40 18.58 1.38
N LYS A 19 4.02 18.63 2.66
CA LYS A 19 4.96 18.65 3.79
C LYS A 19 5.82 17.38 3.87
N LYS A 20 5.23 16.20 3.64
CA LYS A 20 5.97 14.93 3.68
C LYS A 20 6.94 14.81 2.50
N LEU A 21 6.51 15.23 1.31
CA LEU A 21 7.37 15.27 0.13
C LEU A 21 8.54 16.24 0.33
N THR A 22 8.28 17.45 0.82
CA THR A 22 9.34 18.44 1.11
C THR A 22 10.32 17.93 2.16
N ASN A 23 9.84 17.29 3.23
CA ASN A 23 10.72 16.69 4.23
C ASN A 23 11.61 15.60 3.63
N PHE A 24 11.06 14.71 2.79
CA PHE A 24 11.83 13.66 2.12
C PHE A 24 12.93 14.23 1.21
N VAL A 25 12.59 15.23 0.38
CA VAL A 25 13.58 15.89 -0.49
C VAL A 25 14.68 16.53 0.34
N TRP A 26 14.32 17.19 1.44
CA TRP A 26 15.29 17.80 2.34
C TRP A 26 16.21 16.75 2.99
N ASP A 27 15.66 15.64 3.49
CA ASP A 27 16.42 14.54 4.08
C ASP A 27 17.42 13.94 3.07
N MET A 28 16.99 13.74 1.82
CA MET A 28 17.85 13.26 0.72
C MET A 28 18.99 14.22 0.39
N GLU A 29 18.71 15.53 0.33
CA GLU A 29 19.74 16.53 0.10
C GLU A 29 20.79 16.54 1.21
N GLN A 30 20.38 16.43 2.47
CA GLN A 30 21.32 16.36 3.59
C GLN A 30 22.16 15.10 3.53
N TYR A 31 21.53 13.96 3.23
CA TYR A 31 22.23 12.69 3.05
C TYR A 31 23.28 12.76 1.94
N PHE A 32 22.94 13.30 0.76
CA PHE A 32 23.90 13.44 -0.35
C PHE A 32 25.05 14.40 -0.02
N LYS A 33 24.79 15.48 0.73
CA LYS A 33 25.83 16.40 1.21
C LYS A 33 26.79 15.70 2.18
N ALA A 34 26.25 14.94 3.12
CA ALA A 34 27.04 14.27 4.15
C ALA A 34 27.86 13.08 3.61
N THR A 35 27.32 12.35 2.63
CA THR A 35 27.95 11.17 2.02
C THR A 35 28.78 11.48 0.77
N LYS A 36 28.74 12.71 0.27
CA LYS A 36 29.42 13.17 -0.94
C LYS A 36 29.05 12.37 -2.20
N VAL A 37 27.77 11.97 -2.29
CA VAL A 37 27.22 11.25 -3.45
C VAL A 37 27.25 12.12 -4.72
N SER A 38 27.73 11.54 -5.82
CA SER A 38 27.82 12.19 -7.12
C SER A 38 26.44 12.44 -7.73
N ASN A 39 26.29 13.51 -8.52
CA ASN A 39 25.01 13.83 -9.16
C ASN A 39 24.47 12.69 -10.05
N ALA A 40 25.36 11.90 -10.66
CA ALA A 40 24.98 10.76 -11.49
C ALA A 40 24.26 9.65 -10.70
N GLU A 41 24.64 9.45 -9.43
CA GLU A 41 24.09 8.40 -8.57
C GLU A 41 22.86 8.86 -7.77
N ARG A 42 22.65 10.17 -7.62
CA ARG A 42 21.54 10.73 -6.81
C ARG A 42 20.18 10.27 -7.27
N VAL A 43 19.94 10.19 -8.59
CA VAL A 43 18.65 9.75 -9.14
C VAL A 43 18.40 8.28 -8.80
N PHE A 44 19.40 7.43 -9.02
CA PHE A 44 19.34 6.01 -8.68
C PHE A 44 19.12 5.80 -7.17
N ILE A 45 19.90 6.47 -6.32
CA ILE A 45 19.74 6.34 -4.87
C ILE A 45 18.38 6.88 -4.42
N THR A 46 17.93 8.04 -4.92
CA THR A 46 16.60 8.57 -4.60
C THR A 46 15.51 7.56 -4.96
N SER A 47 15.61 6.89 -6.11
CA SER A 47 14.64 5.86 -6.51
C SER A 47 14.58 4.65 -5.57
N MET A 48 15.68 4.27 -4.90
CA MET A 48 15.65 3.17 -3.91
C MET A 48 14.86 3.51 -2.64
N TYR A 49 14.70 4.80 -2.35
CA TYR A 49 13.96 5.29 -1.18
C TYR A 49 12.63 5.93 -1.55
N LEU A 50 12.29 5.99 -2.83
CA LEU A 50 10.90 6.13 -3.27
C LEU A 50 10.29 4.73 -3.14
N ALA A 51 9.85 4.37 -1.94
CA ALA A 51 9.09 3.15 -1.75
C ALA A 51 7.73 3.35 -2.41
N GLU A 52 7.59 2.89 -3.65
CA GLU A 52 6.26 2.49 -4.08
C GLU A 52 5.79 1.42 -3.08
N PRO A 53 4.56 1.50 -2.52
CA PRO A 53 3.97 0.33 -1.87
C PRO A 53 4.17 -0.85 -2.82
N SER A 54 5.02 -1.80 -2.42
CA SER A 54 5.47 -2.80 -3.38
C SER A 54 4.26 -3.62 -3.79
N MET A 55 4.07 -3.80 -5.09
CA MET A 55 3.10 -4.77 -5.61
C MET A 55 3.29 -6.14 -4.94
N ASP A 56 4.49 -6.44 -4.45
CA ASP A 56 4.83 -7.62 -3.66
C ASP A 56 4.12 -7.67 -2.31
N SER A 57 3.92 -6.53 -1.64
CA SER A 57 3.11 -6.45 -0.41
C SER A 57 1.63 -6.75 -0.69
N LEU A 58 1.10 -6.34 -1.84
CA LEU A 58 -0.26 -6.67 -2.28
C LEU A 58 -0.40 -8.15 -2.65
N LYS A 59 0.57 -8.70 -3.39
CA LYS A 59 0.61 -10.11 -3.82
C LYS A 59 0.73 -11.09 -2.65
N THR A 60 1.30 -10.65 -1.54
CA THR A 60 1.50 -11.48 -0.34
C THR A 60 0.42 -11.26 0.72
N LEU A 61 -0.41 -10.21 0.59
CA LEU A 61 -1.51 -9.94 1.51
C LEU A 61 -2.56 -11.04 1.38
N LYS A 62 -2.76 -11.81 2.45
CA LYS A 62 -3.82 -12.82 2.55
C LYS A 62 -4.77 -12.46 3.67
N GLN A 63 -6.05 -12.77 3.49
CA GLN A 63 -7.01 -12.67 4.59
C GLN A 63 -6.78 -13.78 5.61
N VAL A 64 -6.01 -13.47 6.67
CA VAL A 64 -5.69 -14.39 7.78
C VAL A 64 -6.65 -14.22 8.97
N GLY A 65 -7.43 -13.13 9.02
CA GLY A 65 -8.32 -12.82 10.14
C GLY A 65 -9.64 -12.15 9.71
N VAL A 66 -10.05 -11.14 10.48
CA VAL A 66 -11.29 -10.40 10.25
C VAL A 66 -11.25 -9.74 8.86
N VAL A 67 -12.27 -9.99 8.06
CA VAL A 67 -12.36 -9.46 6.68
C VAL A 67 -12.26 -7.93 6.68
N ARG A 68 -12.82 -7.25 7.69
CA ARG A 68 -12.78 -5.78 7.84
C ARG A 68 -11.36 -5.24 7.87
N ASP A 69 -10.48 -5.88 8.63
CA ASP A 69 -9.10 -5.42 8.77
C ASP A 69 -8.32 -5.69 7.49
N TYR A 70 -8.57 -6.84 6.85
CA TYR A 70 -8.03 -7.12 5.52
C TYR A 70 -8.48 -6.08 4.47
N VAL A 71 -9.78 -5.75 4.40
CA VAL A 71 -10.31 -4.75 3.46
C VAL A 71 -9.70 -3.39 3.72
N LYS A 72 -9.56 -2.96 4.98
CA LYS A 72 -8.90 -1.69 5.34
C LYS A 72 -7.44 -1.67 4.90
N THR A 73 -6.68 -2.73 5.21
CA THR A 73 -5.27 -2.83 4.81
C THR A 73 -5.12 -2.87 3.29
N PHE A 74 -5.96 -3.63 2.60
CA PHE A 74 -6.00 -3.71 1.14
C PHE A 74 -6.32 -2.34 0.52
N CYS A 75 -7.34 -1.63 1.01
CA CYS A 75 -7.71 -0.30 0.52
C CYS A 75 -6.60 0.74 0.76
N SER A 76 -5.92 0.73 1.91
CA SER A 76 -4.77 1.61 2.16
C SER A 76 -3.61 1.33 1.21
N LEU A 77 -3.20 0.07 1.04
CA LEU A 77 -2.16 -0.33 0.09
C LEU A 77 -2.52 0.06 -1.36
N MET A 78 -3.79 -0.10 -1.73
CA MET A 78 -4.29 0.19 -3.08
C MET A 78 -4.41 1.67 -3.41
N LEU A 79 -4.59 2.55 -2.41
CA LEU A 79 -4.59 4.00 -2.60
C LEU A 79 -3.19 4.55 -2.90
N ASP A 80 -2.15 3.87 -2.40
CA ASP A 80 -0.76 4.24 -2.60
C ASP A 80 -0.20 3.64 -3.93
N VAL A 81 -0.71 2.51 -4.43
CA VAL A 81 -0.32 1.91 -5.73
C VAL A 81 -1.06 2.62 -6.88
N SER A 82 -0.49 3.72 -7.37
CA SER A 82 -1.13 4.60 -8.36
C SER A 82 -1.18 4.07 -9.80
N ASN A 83 -0.56 2.92 -10.10
CA ASN A 83 -0.36 2.42 -11.47
C ASN A 83 -1.04 1.06 -11.79
N MET A 84 -2.12 0.68 -11.09
CA MET A 84 -2.88 -0.56 -11.40
C MET A 84 -4.24 -0.28 -12.05
N SER A 85 -4.57 -1.08 -13.09
CA SER A 85 -5.86 -1.08 -13.78
C SER A 85 -7.01 -1.49 -12.84
N LYS A 86 -8.25 -1.15 -13.18
CA LYS A 86 -9.42 -1.51 -12.34
C LYS A 86 -9.59 -3.04 -12.25
N GLU A 87 -9.23 -3.72 -13.33
CA GLU A 87 -9.28 -5.17 -13.50
C GLU A 87 -8.25 -5.87 -12.61
N ASP A 88 -6.99 -5.40 -12.61
CA ASP A 88 -5.94 -5.98 -11.75
C ASP A 88 -6.25 -5.76 -10.27
N LYS A 89 -6.85 -4.61 -9.94
CA LYS A 89 -7.29 -4.25 -8.60
C LYS A 89 -8.38 -5.20 -8.10
N LEU A 90 -9.37 -5.51 -8.93
CA LEU A 90 -10.41 -6.47 -8.62
C LEU A 90 -9.85 -7.90 -8.51
N PHE A 91 -8.98 -8.30 -9.42
CA PHE A 91 -8.37 -9.63 -9.43
C PHE A 91 -7.57 -9.89 -8.14
N ASN A 92 -6.71 -8.95 -7.73
CA ASN A 92 -5.94 -9.06 -6.50
C ASN A 92 -6.80 -9.04 -5.24
N PHE A 93 -7.91 -8.29 -5.25
CA PHE A 93 -8.86 -8.31 -4.14
C PHE A 93 -9.49 -9.69 -3.97
N LEU A 94 -10.00 -10.27 -5.07
CA LEU A 94 -10.72 -11.54 -5.06
C LEU A 94 -9.82 -12.75 -4.75
N MET A 95 -8.61 -12.80 -5.35
CA MET A 95 -7.69 -13.93 -5.19
C MET A 95 -7.23 -14.15 -3.75
N ASN A 96 -7.15 -13.09 -2.96
CA ASN A 96 -6.59 -13.09 -1.62
C ASN A 96 -7.64 -13.15 -0.49
N LEU A 97 -8.93 -13.13 -0.85
CA LEU A 97 -10.03 -13.37 0.08
C LEU A 97 -10.16 -14.86 0.44
N GLN A 98 -10.72 -15.15 1.61
CA GLN A 98 -11.11 -16.51 1.99
C GLN A 98 -12.18 -17.07 1.04
N SER A 99 -12.18 -18.40 0.85
CA SER A 99 -13.03 -19.10 -0.12
C SER A 99 -14.52 -18.85 0.07
N TRP A 100 -14.97 -18.70 1.32
CA TRP A 100 -16.37 -18.41 1.65
C TRP A 100 -16.79 -16.99 1.22
N ALA A 101 -15.90 -16.00 1.36
CA ALA A 101 -16.14 -14.62 0.95
C ALA A 101 -16.17 -14.51 -0.59
N GLN A 102 -15.24 -15.19 -1.26
CA GLN A 102 -15.26 -15.32 -2.73
C GLN A 102 -16.56 -15.95 -3.24
N SER A 103 -17.01 -17.04 -2.60
CA SER A 103 -18.26 -17.71 -2.97
C SER A 103 -19.48 -16.81 -2.79
N LYS A 104 -19.49 -15.95 -1.76
CA LYS A 104 -20.58 -15.01 -1.50
C LYS A 104 -20.60 -13.87 -2.52
N LEU A 105 -19.43 -13.34 -2.90
CA LEU A 105 -19.31 -12.33 -3.97
C LEU A 105 -19.76 -12.90 -5.32
N ARG A 106 -19.37 -14.13 -5.65
CA ARG A 106 -19.84 -14.80 -6.88
C ARG A 106 -21.35 -14.99 -6.91
N ARG A 107 -21.99 -15.26 -5.77
CA ARG A 107 -23.46 -15.38 -5.67
C ARG A 107 -24.19 -14.04 -5.83
N GLN A 108 -23.54 -12.92 -5.54
CA GLN A 108 -24.11 -11.58 -5.69
C GLN A 108 -23.81 -10.95 -7.06
N ASP A 109 -23.16 -11.69 -7.97
CA ASP A 109 -22.83 -11.26 -9.34
C ASP A 109 -22.09 -9.91 -9.38
N VAL A 110 -21.14 -9.74 -8.47
CA VAL A 110 -20.46 -8.46 -8.27
C VAL A 110 -19.31 -8.32 -9.27
N GLY A 111 -19.44 -7.36 -10.20
CA GLY A 111 -18.49 -7.18 -11.31
C GLY A 111 -17.40 -6.14 -11.11
N ASP A 112 -17.45 -5.34 -10.03
CA ASP A 112 -16.48 -4.26 -9.79
C ASP A 112 -16.00 -4.20 -8.34
N LEU A 113 -14.87 -3.52 -8.13
CA LEU A 113 -14.20 -3.44 -6.83
C LEU A 113 -15.05 -2.71 -5.78
N ASN A 114 -15.72 -1.62 -6.14
CA ASN A 114 -16.47 -0.82 -5.18
C ASN A 114 -17.70 -1.59 -4.70
N SER A 115 -18.41 -2.24 -5.61
CA SER A 115 -19.53 -3.12 -5.28
C SER A 115 -19.06 -4.32 -4.45
N SER A 116 -17.85 -4.84 -4.70
CA SER A 116 -17.27 -5.94 -3.92
C SER A 116 -16.97 -5.52 -2.48
N ILE A 117 -16.38 -4.34 -2.28
CA ILE A 117 -16.13 -3.76 -0.95
C ILE A 117 -17.45 -3.54 -0.21
N ALA A 118 -18.44 -2.91 -0.86
CA ALA A 118 -19.74 -2.63 -0.25
C ALA A 118 -20.49 -3.93 0.14
N THR A 119 -20.38 -4.98 -0.68
CA THR A 119 -20.96 -6.29 -0.39
C THR A 119 -20.30 -6.94 0.82
N VAL A 120 -18.97 -6.86 0.90
CA VAL A 120 -18.20 -7.36 2.04
C VAL A 120 -18.54 -6.61 3.33
N ASP A 121 -18.69 -5.29 3.27
CA ASP A 121 -19.12 -4.50 4.44
C ASP A 121 -20.52 -4.90 4.92
N ARG A 122 -21.48 -5.03 3.99
CA ARG A 122 -22.85 -5.51 4.30
C ARG A 122 -22.87 -6.91 4.90
N LEU A 123 -21.99 -7.80 4.44
CA LEU A 123 -21.85 -9.15 5.02
C LEU A 123 -21.41 -9.11 6.48
N MET A 124 -20.57 -8.15 6.84
CA MET A 124 -20.09 -8.00 8.21
C MET A 124 -21.14 -7.37 9.11
N ASP A 125 -21.94 -6.42 8.61
CA ASP A 125 -23.04 -5.84 9.37
C ASP A 125 -24.15 -6.88 9.64
N TYR A 126 -24.37 -7.82 8.71
CA TYR A 126 -25.28 -8.95 8.92
C TYR A 126 -24.78 -9.95 9.97
N CYS A 127 -23.47 -10.25 10.02
CA CYS A 127 -22.90 -11.13 11.05
C CYS A 127 -22.86 -10.47 12.44
N ALA A 128 -22.62 -9.16 12.54
CA ALA A 128 -22.60 -8.44 13.80
C ALA A 128 -24.00 -8.25 14.43
N ALA A 129 -25.05 -8.28 13.61
CA ALA A 129 -26.44 -8.18 14.07
C ALA A 129 -27.04 -9.51 14.57
N VAL A 130 -26.31 -10.63 14.44
CA VAL A 130 -26.78 -11.99 14.78
C VAL A 130 -25.97 -12.61 15.95
N THR A 131 -25.10 -11.82 16.57
CA THR A 131 -24.39 -12.14 17.84
C THR A 131 -24.86 -11.22 18.96
#